data_AF-X1HNA2-F1
#
_entry.id   AF-X1HNA2-F1
#
_cell.length_a   1.000
_cell.length_b   1.000
_cell.length_c   1.000
_cell.angle_alpha   90.00
_cell.angle_beta   90.00
_cell.angle_gamma   90.00
#
_symmetry.space_group_name_H-M   'P 1'
#
loop_
_entity.id
_entity.type
_entity.pdbx_description
1 polymer ?
#
loop_
_entity_poly.entity_id
_entity_poly.type
_entity_poly.pdbx_seq_one_letter_code
_entity_poly.pdbx_strand_id
1 'polypeptide(L)'
;AFLEMRKKKRAIPTERAKELLVKELGKLRSEGHDPNEVLNQSIMRNYTGVFPLKGGQNGHRGHTGARRLPQKYRTPTENFPDDG
;
A
#
# COMPACT_ATOMS: atom_id res chain seq x y z
N ALA A 1 -20.58 6.24 13.11
CA ALA A 1 -19.77 5.21 12.43
C ALA A 1 -18.24 5.51 12.41
N PHE A 2 -17.65 6.11 11.37
CA PHE A 2 -16.17 6.26 11.26
C PHE A 2 -15.54 7.14 12.34
N LEU A 3 -16.14 8.31 12.63
CA LEU A 3 -15.64 9.23 13.67
C LEU A 3 -15.73 8.61 15.08
N GLU A 4 -16.73 7.77 15.33
CA GLU A 4 -16.89 7.08 16.62
C GLU A 4 -15.82 6.00 16.82
N MET A 5 -15.45 5.27 15.77
CA MET A 5 -14.32 4.35 15.81
C MET A 5 -13.02 5.10 16.13
N ARG A 6 -12.76 6.22 15.45
CA ARG A 6 -11.58 7.07 15.72
C ARG A 6 -11.57 7.62 17.15
N LYS A 7 -12.74 8.00 17.69
CA LYS A 7 -12.89 8.44 19.08
C LYS A 7 -12.55 7.32 20.06
N LYS A 8 -13.03 6.09 19.82
CA LYS A 8 -12.66 4.89 20.60
C LYS A 8 -11.15 4.60 20.53
N LYS A 9 -10.52 4.84 19.37
CA LYS A 9 -9.08 4.68 19.17
C LYS A 9 -8.21 5.83 19.71
N ARG A 10 -8.82 6.85 20.36
CA ARG A 10 -8.16 8.08 20.80
C ARG A 10 -7.45 8.85 19.66
N ALA A 11 -7.80 8.55 18.41
CA ALA A 11 -7.27 9.18 17.21
C ALA A 11 -8.22 10.30 16.74
N ILE A 12 -8.48 11.25 17.63
CA ILE A 12 -9.39 12.37 17.38
C ILE A 12 -8.80 13.20 16.22
N PRO A 13 -9.49 13.32 15.07
CA PRO A 13 -9.00 14.15 13.98
C PRO A 13 -9.02 15.62 14.41
N THR A 14 -7.89 16.32 14.21
CA THR A 14 -7.89 17.78 14.12
C THR A 14 -8.77 18.22 12.95
N GLU A 15 -9.24 19.47 12.95
CA GLU A 15 -10.08 19.99 11.86
C GLU A 15 -9.38 19.87 10.49
N ARG A 16 -8.07 20.19 10.46
CA ARG A 16 -7.18 19.96 9.31
C ARG A 16 -7.19 18.51 8.82
N ALA A 17 -7.19 17.54 9.73
CA ALA A 17 -7.24 16.14 9.35
C ALA A 17 -8.59 15.74 8.74
N LYS A 18 -9.70 16.38 9.16
CA LYS A 18 -11.03 16.17 8.53
C LYS A 18 -11.04 16.72 7.11
N GLU A 19 -10.49 17.92 6.89
CA GLU A 19 -10.36 18.53 5.56
C GLU A 19 -9.57 17.62 4.61
N LEU A 20 -8.43 17.09 5.06
CA LEU A 20 -7.62 16.16 4.29
C LEU A 20 -8.37 14.87 3.96
N LEU A 21 -9.15 14.33 4.92
CA LEU A 21 -9.96 13.13 4.70
C LEU A 21 -11.02 13.36 3.62
N VAL A 22 -11.70 14.50 3.64
CA VAL A 22 -12.71 14.86 2.62
C VAL A 22 -12.04 15.04 1.26
N LYS A 23 -10.85 15.66 1.20
CA LYS A 23 -10.10 15.83 -0.04
C LYS A 23 -9.68 14.50 -0.65
N GLU A 24 -9.18 13.58 0.16
CA GLU A 24 -8.78 12.24 -0.29
C GLU A 24 -9.99 11.40 -0.74
N LEU A 25 -11.12 11.46 -0.01
CA LEU A 25 -12.37 10.84 -0.46
C LEU A 25 -12.85 11.39 -1.81
N GLY A 26 -12.69 12.70 -2.03
CA GLY A 26 -13.00 13.34 -3.31
C GLY A 26 -12.14 12.80 -4.46
N LYS A 27 -10.83 12.62 -4.24
CA LYS A 27 -9.94 12.01 -5.23
C LYS A 27 -10.32 10.57 -5.55
N LEU A 28 -10.53 9.76 -4.50
CA LEU A 28 -10.92 8.36 -4.66
C LEU A 28 -12.24 8.22 -5.44
N ARG A 29 -13.20 9.13 -5.20
CA ARG A 29 -14.43 9.21 -5.98
C ARG A 29 -14.17 9.51 -7.45
N SER A 30 -13.28 10.46 -7.75
CA SER A 30 -12.87 10.76 -9.14
C SER A 30 -12.13 9.60 -9.81
N GLU A 31 -11.44 8.76 -9.03
CA GLU A 31 -10.81 7.52 -9.48
C GLU A 31 -11.80 6.36 -9.69
N GLY A 32 -13.10 6.57 -9.38
CA GLY A 32 -14.16 5.58 -9.55
C GLY A 32 -14.39 4.67 -8.34
N HIS A 33 -13.86 5.04 -7.17
CA HIS A 33 -14.14 4.34 -5.92
C HIS A 33 -15.34 4.94 -5.18
N ASP A 34 -16.20 4.07 -4.64
CA ASP A 34 -17.29 4.49 -3.79
C ASP A 34 -16.79 4.98 -2.42
N PRO A 35 -17.01 6.25 -2.05
CA PRO A 35 -16.53 6.81 -0.77
C PRO A 35 -17.14 6.10 0.44
N ASN A 36 -18.34 5.54 0.28
CA ASN A 36 -19.03 4.79 1.34
C ASN A 36 -18.33 3.45 1.61
N GLU A 37 -17.94 2.73 0.56
CA GLU A 37 -17.20 1.48 0.66
C GLU A 37 -15.79 1.69 1.22
N VAL A 38 -15.11 2.77 0.83
CA VAL A 38 -13.82 3.17 1.39
C VAL A 38 -13.92 3.40 2.91
N LEU A 39 -14.95 4.12 3.35
CA LEU A 39 -15.20 4.34 4.78
C LEU A 39 -15.48 3.02 5.51
N ASN A 40 -16.29 2.13 4.93
CA ASN A 40 -16.57 0.81 5.50
C ASN A 40 -15.31 -0.05 5.62
N GLN A 41 -14.44 -0.03 4.61
CA GLN A 41 -13.14 -0.71 4.65
C GLN A 41 -12.27 -0.16 5.79
N SER A 42 -12.17 1.16 5.92
CA SER A 42 -11.39 1.78 6.99
C SER A 42 -11.96 1.48 8.39
N ILE A 43 -13.29 1.38 8.53
CA ILE A 43 -13.92 0.93 9.78
C ILE A 43 -13.55 -0.52 10.09
N MET A 44 -13.76 -1.43 9.13
CA MET A 44 -13.51 -2.87 9.29
C MET A 44 -12.04 -3.15 9.61
N ARG A 45 -11.12 -2.47 8.93
CA ARG A 45 -9.67 -2.62 9.13
C ARG A 45 -9.10 -1.75 10.24
N ASN A 46 -9.95 -0.95 10.89
CA ASN A 46 -9.56 -0.08 11.98
C ASN A 46 -8.47 0.94 11.56
N TYR A 47 -8.54 1.46 10.34
CA TYR A 47 -7.61 2.45 9.79
C TYR A 47 -8.00 3.88 10.19
N THR A 48 -6.98 4.70 10.45
CA THR A 48 -7.17 6.14 10.77
C THR A 48 -7.33 7.01 9.52
N GLY A 49 -6.96 6.51 8.33
CA GLY A 49 -7.09 7.19 7.04
C GLY A 49 -8.08 6.51 6.09
N VAL A 50 -8.26 7.09 4.91
CA VAL A 50 -9.02 6.54 3.77
C VAL A 50 -8.05 6.06 2.71
N PHE A 51 -8.32 4.90 2.11
CA PHE A 51 -7.44 4.26 1.14
C PHE A 51 -8.27 3.68 0.00
N PRO A 52 -7.69 3.54 -1.22
CA PRO A 52 -8.38 2.93 -2.34
C PRO A 52 -8.79 1.48 -2.04
N LEU A 53 -9.95 1.07 -2.54
CA LEU A 53 -10.48 -0.27 -2.35
C LEU A 53 -9.56 -1.28 -3.05
N LYS A 54 -9.08 -2.25 -2.28
CA LYS A 54 -8.22 -3.33 -2.79
C LYS A 54 -9.08 -4.26 -3.63
N GLY A 55 -9.17 -3.97 -4.93
CA GLY A 55 -9.99 -4.71 -5.89
C GLY A 55 -10.32 -3.93 -7.17
N GLY A 56 -10.30 -2.58 -7.11
CA GLY A 56 -10.45 -1.73 -8.29
C GLY A 56 -9.13 -1.09 -8.65
N GLN A 57 -8.51 -1.55 -9.75
CA GLN A 57 -7.54 -0.78 -10.53
C GLN A 57 -6.35 -0.16 -9.77
N ASN A 58 -5.40 -1.00 -9.35
CA ASN A 58 -3.99 -0.66 -9.55
C ASN A 58 -3.14 -1.93 -9.53
N GLY A 59 -3.17 -2.63 -10.66
CA GLY A 59 -2.28 -3.74 -10.98
C GLY A 59 -0.85 -3.26 -11.19
N HIS A 60 -0.20 -2.80 -10.12
CA HIS A 60 1.23 -2.49 -10.13
C HIS A 60 1.91 -3.23 -8.99
N ARG A 61 2.01 -4.56 -9.16
CA ARG A 61 3.09 -5.39 -8.62
C ARG A 61 3.15 -6.69 -9.42
N GLY A 62 3.32 -6.53 -10.73
CA GLY A 62 4.11 -7.49 -11.48
C GLY A 62 5.51 -7.47 -10.88
N HIS A 63 5.76 -8.30 -9.87
CA HIS A 63 7.09 -8.79 -9.56
C HIS A 63 7.52 -9.78 -10.65
N THR A 64 7.43 -9.37 -11.91
CA THR A 64 8.04 -10.08 -13.03
C THR A 64 9.47 -9.57 -13.10
N GLY A 65 10.26 -10.09 -12.17
CA GLY A 65 11.67 -9.78 -12.02
C GLY A 65 12.40 -11.03 -11.57
N ALA A 66 12.07 -12.17 -12.19
CA ALA A 66 13.04 -13.25 -12.35
C ALA A 66 14.27 -12.64 -13.03
N ARG A 67 15.19 -12.08 -12.23
CA ARG A 67 16.50 -11.67 -12.70
C ARG A 67 17.22 -12.96 -13.09
N ARG A 68 17.02 -13.39 -14.34
CA ARG A 68 18.04 -14.17 -15.03
C ARG A 68 19.29 -13.29 -15.00
N LEU A 69 20.21 -13.61 -14.10
CA LEU A 69 21.54 -13.04 -14.13
C LEU A 69 22.12 -13.31 -15.52
N PRO A 70 22.77 -12.34 -16.18
CA PRO A 70 23.51 -12.64 -17.40
C PRO A 70 24.62 -13.65 -17.07
N GLN A 71 24.73 -14.70 -17.89
CA GLN A 71 25.68 -15.82 -17.79
C GLN A 71 27.16 -15.40 -17.54
N LYS A 72 27.51 -14.13 -17.76
CA LYS A 72 28.86 -13.57 -17.62
C LYS A 72 29.37 -13.43 -16.19
N TYR A 73 28.55 -13.64 -15.16
CA TYR A 73 28.99 -13.63 -13.75
C TYR A 73 28.95 -15.01 -13.07
N ARG A 74 28.96 -16.11 -13.84
CA ARG A 74 29.31 -17.42 -13.29
C ARG A 74 30.83 -17.44 -13.14
N THR A 75 31.33 -17.08 -11.96
CA THR A 75 32.76 -17.17 -11.66
C THR A 75 33.21 -18.63 -11.83
N PRO A 76 34.34 -18.90 -12.48
CA PRO A 76 35.06 -20.14 -12.27
C PRO A 76 35.71 -20.01 -10.88
N THR A 77 34.96 -20.35 -9.83
CA THR A 77 35.61 -20.75 -8.58
C THR A 77 36.32 -22.07 -8.86
N GLU A 78 37.52 -22.24 -8.32
CA GLU A 78 38.43 -23.40 -8.47
C GLU A 78 39.48 -23.29 -9.58
N ASN A 79 40.32 -22.26 -9.51
CA ASN A 79 41.76 -22.49 -9.54
C ASN A 79 42.33 -22.01 -8.20
N PHE A 80 42.19 -22.85 -7.18
CA PHE A 80 43.04 -22.76 -6.00
C PHE A 80 44.35 -23.47 -6.34
N PRO A 81 45.52 -22.81 -6.25
CA PRO A 81 46.80 -23.49 -6.40
C PRO A 81 46.94 -24.54 -5.29
N ASP A 82 47.22 -25.77 -5.71
CA ASP A 82 47.69 -26.87 -4.85
C ASP A 82 49.12 -26.52 -4.41
N ASP A 83 49.23 -25.79 -3.30
CA ASP A 83 50.51 -25.53 -2.64
C ASP A 83 50.85 -26.70 -1.70
N GLY A 84 51.61 -27.67 -2.21
CA GLY A 84 52.53 -28.52 -1.42
C GLY A 84 52.09 -29.92 -1.05
#